data_AF-A0A9D9QPC7-F1
#
_entry.id   AF-A0A9D9QPC7-F1
#
_cell.length_a   1.000
_cell.length_b   1.000
_cell.length_c   1.000
_cell.angle_alpha   90.00
_cell.angle_beta   90.00
_cell.angle_gamma   90.00
#
_symmetry.space_group_name_H-M   'P 1'
#
loop_
_entity.id
_entity.type
_entity.pdbx_description
1 polymer ?
#
loop_
_entity_poly.entity_id
_entity_poly.type
_entity_poly.pdbx_seq_one_letter_code
_entity_poly.pdbx_strand_id
1 'polypeptide(L)' 'MDKIKIENHACSGGIWIVAWMFTVGFLQLTFWQGVQAIVIWPYYLGDAVRPMFFE' A
#
# COMPACT_ATOMS: atom_id res chain seq x y z
N MET A 1 -34.03 13.25 8.61
CA MET A 1 -32.81 12.70 9.23
C MET A 1 -32.11 11.85 8.20
N ASP A 2 -31.16 12.46 7.50
CA ASP A 2 -30.36 11.74 6.50
C ASP A 2 -29.42 10.78 7.24
N LYS A 3 -29.60 9.48 7.01
CA LYS A 3 -28.76 8.45 7.61
C LYS A 3 -27.38 8.53 6.94
N ILE A 4 -26.39 9.04 7.66
CA ILE A 4 -24.99 8.97 7.22
C ILE A 4 -24.59 7.49 7.19
N LYS A 5 -24.42 6.97 5.98
CA LYS A 5 -23.90 5.61 5.77
C LYS A 5 -22.39 5.65 5.98
N ILE A 6 -21.93 5.10 7.10
CA ILE A 6 -20.50 4.94 7.38
C ILE A 6 -20.03 3.71 6.60
N GLU A 7 -19.37 3.92 5.47
CA GLU A 7 -18.74 2.85 4.70
C GLU A 7 -17.36 2.55 5.29
N ASN A 8 -17.16 1.31 5.76
CA ASN A 8 -15.91 0.90 6.37
C ASN A 8 -14.93 0.40 5.29
N HIS A 9 -13.88 1.18 5.03
CA HIS A 9 -12.80 0.84 4.09
C HIS A 9 -11.78 -0.17 4.68
N ALA A 10 -12.19 -1.00 5.64
CA ALA A 10 -11.32 -2.02 6.25
C ALA A 10 -10.67 -2.96 5.22
N CYS A 11 -11.36 -3.24 4.12
CA CYS A 11 -10.84 -4.09 3.04
C CYS A 11 -9.62 -3.48 2.33
N SER A 12 -9.64 -2.18 2.03
CA SER A 12 -8.50 -1.52 1.36
C SER A 12 -7.29 -1.42 2.29
N GLY A 13 -7.50 -1.18 3.58
CA GLY A 13 -6.43 -1.19 4.58
C GLY A 13 -5.81 -2.58 4.76
N GLY A 14 -6.63 -3.64 4.79
CA GLY A 14 -6.16 -5.02 4.90
C GLY A 14 -5.30 -5.44 3.70
N ILE A 15 -5.76 -5.14 2.48
CA ILE A 15 -5.00 -5.43 1.25
C ILE A 15 -3.65 -4.70 1.26
N TRP A 16 -3.62 -3.45 1.72
CA TRP A 16 -2.39 -2.67 1.82
C TRP A 16 -1.35 -3.34 2.74
N ILE A 17 -1.77 -3.76 3.94
CA ILE A 17 -0.88 -4.44 4.90
C ILE A 17 -0.38 -5.78 4.35
N VAL A 18 -1.24 -6.58 3.72
CA VAL A 18 -0.84 -7.86 3.12
C VAL A 18 0.20 -7.66 2.02
N ALA A 19 -0.01 -6.67 1.15
CA ALA A 19 0.92 -6.34 0.07
C ALA A 19 2.30 -5.87 0.61
N TRP A 20 2.33 -5.16 1.75
CA TRP A 20 3.57 -4.83 2.45
C TRP A 20 4.31 -6.05 2.98
N MET A 21 3.60 -6.93 3.70
CA MET A 21 4.20 -8.14 4.28
C MET A 21 4.74 -9.07 3.19
N PHE A 22 4.01 -9.18 2.08
CA PHE A 22 4.47 -9.91 0.89
C PHE A 22 5.76 -9.32 0.33
N THR A 23 5.83 -8.01 0.16
CA THR A 23 7.01 -7.33 -0.40
C THR A 23 8.24 -7.49 0.50
N VAL A 24 8.09 -7.33 1.83
CA VAL A 24 9.20 -7.50 2.77
C VAL A 24 9.75 -8.94 2.75
N GLY A 25 8.86 -9.94 2.73
CA GLY A 25 9.25 -11.34 2.63
C GLY A 25 9.83 -11.73 1.28
N PHE A 26 9.27 -11.21 0.19
CA PHE A 26 9.71 -11.49 -1.19
C PHE A 26 11.13 -10.97 -1.45
N LEU A 27 11.46 -9.76 -0.97
CA LEU A 27 12.80 -9.18 -1.13
C LEU A 27 13.80 -9.62 -0.04
N GLN A 28 13.38 -10.43 0.95
CA GLN A 28 14.19 -10.83 2.10
C GLN A 28 14.89 -9.63 2.79
N LEU A 29 14.16 -8.53 2.93
CA LEU A 29 14.71 -7.29 3.48
C LEU A 29 15.05 -7.47 4.97
N THR A 30 16.25 -7.04 5.36
CA THR A 30 16.59 -6.95 6.79
C THR A 30 15.71 -5.89 7.46
N PHE A 31 15.57 -5.92 8.80
CA PHE A 31 14.65 -5.06 9.54
C PHE A 31 14.68 -3.58 9.11
N TRP A 32 15.88 -2.99 9.02
CA TRP A 32 16.04 -1.58 8.63
C TRP A 32 15.72 -1.31 7.17
N GLN A 33 16.00 -2.27 6.29
CA GLN A 33 15.64 -2.15 4.88
C GLN A 33 14.11 -2.28 4.70
N GLY A 34 13.45 -3.09 5.53
CA GLY A 34 11.99 -3.18 5.59
C GLY A 34 11.35 -1.86 6.05
N VAL A 35 11.92 -1.20 7.06
CA VAL A 35 11.45 0.13 7.50
C VAL A 35 11.60 1.17 6.39
N GLN A 36 12.73 1.18 5.68
CA GLN A 36 12.91 2.08 4.53
C GLN A 36 11.94 1.76 3.40
N ALA A 37 11.71 0.47 3.12
CA ALA A 37 10.72 0.04 2.14
C ALA A 37 9.34 0.58 2.49
N ILE A 38 8.92 0.54 3.77
CA ILE A 38 7.63 1.07 4.27
C ILE A 38 7.40 2.54 3.91
N VAL A 39 8.46 3.35 3.89
CA VAL A 39 8.37 4.77 3.55
C VAL A 39 8.44 5.00 2.04
N ILE A 40 9.27 4.22 1.34
CA ILE A 40 9.67 4.48 -0.04
C ILE A 40 8.70 3.86 -1.07
N TRP A 41 8.14 2.68 -0.80
CA TRP A 41 7.30 1.95 -1.75
C TRP A 41 6.02 2.67 -2.21
N PRO A 42 5.27 3.46 -1.40
CA PRO A 42 4.06 4.13 -1.88
C PRO A 42 4.37 5.11 -3.01
N TYR A 43 5.55 5.74 -2.94
CA TYR A 43 6.04 6.63 -3.98
C TYR A 43 6.30 5.87 -5.28
N TYR A 44 7.04 4.76 -5.22
CA TYR A 44 7.33 3.93 -6.41
C TYR A 44 6.08 3.27 -6.99
N LEU A 45 5.13 2.87 -6.15
CA LEU A 45 3.85 2.34 -6.60
C LEU A 45 3.05 3.42 -7.34
N GLY A 46 3.02 4.65 -6.82
CA GLY A 46 2.41 5.79 -7.53
C GLY A 46 3.11 6.11 -8.85
N ASP A 47 4.44 6.07 -8.90
CA ASP A 47 5.22 6.26 -10.12
C ASP A 47 4.96 5.18 -11.18
N ALA A 48 4.91 3.91 -10.77
CA ALA A 48 4.64 2.78 -11.65
C ALA A 48 3.22 2.77 -12.21
N VAL A 49 2.25 3.24 -11.42
CA VAL A 49 0.84 3.32 -11.85
C VAL A 49 0.54 4.64 -12.58
N ARG A 50 1.37 5.68 -12.44
CA ARG A 50 1.24 6.95 -13.18
C ARG A 50 1.02 6.76 -14.69
N PRO A 51 1.85 6.01 -15.44
CA PRO A 51 1.64 5.86 -16.87
C PRO A 51 0.27 5.24 -17.21
N MET A 52 -0.27 4.33 -16.39
CA MET A 52 -1.60 3.74 -16.60
C MET A 52 -2.75 4.75 -16.55
N PHE A 53 -2.60 5.87 -15.82
CA PHE A 53 -3.65 6.88 -15.66
C PHE A 53 -3.48 8.09 -16.57
N PHE A 54 -2.30 8.26 -17.20
CA PHE A 54 -1.94 9.44 -17.97
C PHE A 54 -1.48 9.11 -19.41
N GLU A 55 -1.96 7.99 -19.99
CA GLU A 55 -1.93 7.77 -21.44
C GLU A 55 -3.01 8.59 -22.18
#